data_AF-A0A4D8Q7C5-F1
#
_entry.id   AF-A0A4D8Q7C5-F1
#
_cell.length_a   1.000
_cell.length_b   1.000
_cell.length_c   1.000
_cell.angle_alpha   90.00
_cell.angle_beta   90.00
_cell.angle_gamma   90.00
#
_symmetry.space_group_name_H-M   'P 1'
#
loop_
_entity.id
_entity.type
_entity.pdbx_description
1 polymer ?
#
loop_
_entity_poly.entity_id
_entity_poly.type
_entity_poly.pdbx_seq_one_letter_code
_entity_poly.pdbx_strand_id
1 'polypeptide(L)'
;MGPDRRHRPHPCNTPAHDGSPLMTAVQTDADPDRDRRRSDLSPPPASVAQRRLLHHPVEVQAYEISSGLTGVGLWCCRTSDLDPAVLAEPERLGLFGDDDLRRCRRYHFDRDRHLFIAAHLLLRCVLSRYEPIEPADWRFAANPYGRPEIADPAISRRLRFNLSHAAGLALVGVAREGEVGVDVECADRHADAAGIARHAFSDSERRFLQSLPAEESRLAFLRSWTLKEAYAKARGIGLSLPFRDMEFQYGPDARIAMRLGEGIADRADRWRFEQFSLFDRHIGAVALGTPVPAG
;
A
#
# COMPACT_ATOMS: atom_id res chain seq x y z
N MET A 1 61.08 24.73 58.24
CA MET A 1 60.97 23.84 59.42
C MET A 1 59.86 24.39 60.29
N GLY A 2 58.84 23.58 60.53
CA GLY A 2 57.46 24.02 60.72
C GLY A 2 57.08 24.54 62.11
N PRO A 3 56.07 25.41 62.15
CA PRO A 3 55.15 25.56 63.27
C PRO A 3 53.69 25.27 62.83
N ASP A 4 52.87 24.61 63.66
CA ASP A 4 51.97 25.20 64.67
C ASP A 4 50.62 25.65 64.03
N ARG A 5 49.49 24.95 64.24
CA ARG A 5 48.57 24.92 65.40
C ARG A 5 47.33 25.82 65.21
N ARG A 6 46.18 25.24 65.60
CA ARG A 6 45.02 25.89 66.27
C ARG A 6 44.18 26.86 65.40
N HIS A 7 42.90 27.15 65.62
CA HIS A 7 41.84 26.72 66.54
C HIS A 7 40.51 27.35 66.04
N ARG A 8 39.39 26.61 66.13
CA ARG A 8 38.04 26.99 66.63
C ARG A 8 37.19 28.16 66.00
N PRO A 9 35.85 28.22 66.29
CA PRO A 9 34.78 28.64 65.36
C PRO A 9 33.99 29.93 65.72
N HIS A 10 32.91 30.20 64.95
CA HIS A 10 31.69 31.05 65.13
C HIS A 10 31.53 32.22 64.11
N PRO A 11 30.33 32.81 63.86
CA PRO A 11 28.93 32.32 63.87
C PRO A 11 28.03 32.85 62.69
N CYS A 12 26.81 32.29 62.59
CA CYS A 12 25.48 32.87 62.21
C CYS A 12 25.34 34.06 61.23
N ASN A 13 24.60 33.87 60.12
CA ASN A 13 23.31 34.57 59.84
C ASN A 13 22.75 34.26 58.43
N THR A 14 21.45 33.94 58.37
CA THR A 14 20.57 33.92 57.19
C THR A 14 20.34 35.36 56.67
N PRO A 15 19.99 35.59 55.38
CA PRO A 15 18.56 35.56 55.00
C PRO A 15 18.23 35.07 53.57
N ALA A 16 16.93 34.83 53.40
CA ALA A 16 16.10 34.54 52.21
C ALA A 16 16.63 34.80 50.79
N HIS A 17 16.30 33.89 49.85
CA HIS A 17 15.66 34.26 48.57
C HIS A 17 14.98 33.07 47.86
N ASP A 18 13.72 33.35 47.48
CA ASP A 18 12.85 32.79 46.44
C ASP A 18 12.83 31.30 46.12
N GLY A 19 11.72 30.67 46.51
CA GLY A 19 11.16 29.55 45.80
C GLY A 19 10.52 30.02 44.49
N SER A 20 10.97 29.44 43.38
CA SER A 20 10.15 29.25 42.18
C SER A 20 10.49 27.86 41.62
N PRO A 21 9.51 26.98 41.40
CA PRO A 21 9.76 25.61 40.99
C PRO A 21 10.18 25.58 39.52
N LEU A 22 11.28 24.87 39.25
CA LEU A 22 11.60 24.42 37.89
C LEU A 22 10.41 23.63 37.34
N MET A 23 9.76 24.18 36.32
CA MET A 23 8.90 23.42 35.42
C MET A 23 9.76 22.33 34.77
N THR A 24 9.62 21.11 35.27
CA THR A 24 9.97 19.92 34.51
C THR A 24 9.04 19.91 33.29
N ALA A 25 9.56 20.30 32.13
CA ALA A 25 8.89 20.06 30.87
C ALA A 25 8.72 18.54 30.75
N VAL A 26 7.49 18.07 30.93
CA VAL A 26 7.10 16.72 30.54
C VAL A 26 7.25 16.68 29.03
N GLN A 27 8.35 16.09 28.56
CA GLN A 27 8.42 15.56 27.20
C GLN A 27 7.32 14.51 27.11
N THR A 28 6.19 14.91 26.53
CA THR A 28 5.18 13.98 26.07
C THR A 28 5.80 13.25 24.89
N ASP A 29 6.33 12.05 25.15
CA ASP A 29 6.59 11.08 24.09
C ASP A 29 5.28 10.90 23.32
N ALA A 30 5.28 11.29 22.05
CA ALA A 30 4.19 11.04 21.15
C ALA A 30 4.11 9.52 20.96
N ASP A 31 3.08 8.90 21.54
CA ASP A 31 2.79 7.48 21.34
C ASP A 31 2.55 7.22 19.83
N PRO A 32 3.44 6.49 19.14
CA PRO A 32 3.32 6.24 17.70
C PRO A 32 2.08 5.40 17.35
N ASP A 33 1.46 4.72 18.32
CA ASP A 33 0.21 3.99 18.13
C ASP A 33 -1.01 4.93 18.10
N ARG A 34 -0.88 6.15 18.66
CA ARG A 34 -1.95 7.16 18.70
C ARG A 34 -2.18 7.84 17.36
N ASP A 35 -1.12 8.15 16.62
CA ASP A 35 -1.21 8.71 15.25
C ASP A 35 -1.64 7.67 14.21
N ARG A 36 -1.28 6.39 14.43
CA ARG A 36 -1.77 5.27 13.62
C ARG A 36 -3.28 5.07 13.76
N ARG A 37 -3.82 5.17 15.00
CA ARG A 37 -5.27 5.12 15.25
C ARG A 37 -6.02 6.32 14.69
N ARG A 38 -5.41 7.52 14.66
CA ARG A 38 -6.02 8.72 14.06
C ARG A 38 -6.13 8.62 12.54
N SER A 39 -5.13 8.06 11.88
CA SER A 39 -5.09 7.93 10.41
C SER A 39 -5.97 6.79 9.87
N ASP A 40 -6.24 5.75 10.66
CA ASP A 40 -7.26 4.72 10.35
C ASP A 40 -8.71 5.25 10.43
N LEU A 41 -8.91 6.46 10.97
CA LEU A 41 -10.20 7.14 11.06
C LEU A 41 -10.35 8.26 10.01
N SER A 42 -9.36 8.50 9.16
CA SER A 42 -9.48 9.51 8.10
C SER A 42 -10.66 9.19 7.17
N PRO A 43 -11.51 10.18 6.82
CA PRO A 43 -12.57 9.96 5.85
C PRO A 43 -11.98 9.63 4.47
N PRO A 44 -12.70 8.89 3.60
CA PRO A 44 -12.27 8.70 2.23
C PRO A 44 -12.18 10.06 1.50
N PRO A 45 -11.21 10.25 0.58
CA PRO A 45 -11.13 11.47 -0.22
C PRO A 45 -12.33 11.58 -1.18
N ALA A 46 -12.58 12.77 -1.73
CA ALA A 46 -13.74 13.02 -2.61
C ALA A 46 -13.76 12.16 -3.88
N SER A 47 -12.61 11.70 -4.36
CA SER A 47 -12.49 10.75 -5.47
C SER A 47 -12.95 9.34 -5.11
N VAL A 48 -13.25 9.07 -3.84
CA VAL A 48 -13.56 7.73 -3.33
C VAL A 48 -14.99 7.69 -2.83
N ALA A 49 -15.82 6.90 -3.51
CA ALA A 49 -17.19 6.69 -3.15
C ALA A 49 -17.32 5.48 -2.22
N GLN A 50 -17.87 5.68 -1.03
CA GLN A 50 -18.14 4.57 -0.12
C GLN A 50 -19.21 3.64 -0.72
N ARG A 51 -18.96 2.34 -0.67
CA ARG A 51 -19.86 1.30 -1.17
C ARG A 51 -19.94 0.15 -0.17
N ARG A 52 -21.16 -0.28 0.14
CA ARG A 52 -21.36 -1.49 0.94
C ARG A 52 -21.47 -2.67 -0.02
N LEU A 53 -20.52 -3.59 0.04
CA LEU A 53 -20.59 -4.83 -0.73
C LEU A 53 -21.25 -5.87 0.16
N LEU A 54 -22.54 -6.11 -0.11
CA LEU A 54 -23.36 -7.07 0.62
C LEU A 54 -23.33 -8.41 -0.11
N HIS A 55 -22.69 -9.40 0.50
CA HIS A 55 -22.82 -10.80 0.08
C HIS A 55 -23.02 -11.65 1.31
N HIS A 56 -24.20 -12.22 1.50
CA HIS A 56 -24.48 -13.04 2.69
C HIS A 56 -23.44 -14.18 2.82
N PRO A 57 -22.83 -14.39 4.00
CA PRO A 57 -23.09 -13.76 5.30
C PRO A 57 -22.21 -12.54 5.63
N VAL A 58 -21.39 -12.05 4.71
CA VAL A 58 -20.35 -11.06 4.99
C VAL A 58 -20.68 -9.69 4.38
N GLU A 59 -20.76 -8.69 5.24
CA GLU A 59 -20.76 -7.30 4.82
C GLU A 59 -19.31 -6.80 4.73
N VAL A 60 -18.91 -6.38 3.53
CA VAL A 60 -17.59 -5.76 3.31
C VAL A 60 -17.80 -4.28 3.07
N GLN A 61 -17.28 -3.46 3.98
CA GLN A 61 -17.15 -2.03 3.74
C GLN A 61 -16.03 -1.82 2.72
N ALA A 62 -16.41 -1.50 1.48
CA ALA A 62 -15.47 -1.21 0.41
C ALA A 62 -15.59 0.24 -0.04
N TYR A 63 -14.62 0.67 -0.80
CA TYR A 63 -14.51 2.03 -1.30
C TYR A 63 -14.18 1.94 -2.79
N GLU A 64 -15.08 2.45 -3.63
CA GLU A 64 -14.89 2.56 -5.06
C GLU A 64 -14.07 3.82 -5.34
N ILE A 65 -12.91 3.66 -5.96
CA ILE A 65 -12.01 4.76 -6.29
C ILE A 65 -12.35 5.20 -7.71
N SER A 66 -12.70 6.47 -7.88
CA SER A 66 -12.92 7.06 -9.20
C SER A 66 -11.60 7.10 -9.96
N SER A 67 -11.62 6.55 -11.17
CA SER A 67 -10.49 6.49 -12.08
C SER A 67 -10.82 7.30 -13.33
N GLY A 68 -9.89 8.15 -13.77
CA GLY A 68 -9.93 8.79 -15.07
C GLY A 68 -9.65 7.83 -16.23
N LEU A 69 -9.05 6.67 -15.95
CA LEU A 69 -8.86 5.61 -16.93
C LEU A 69 -10.19 4.87 -17.20
N THR A 70 -10.66 4.94 -18.44
CA THR A 70 -11.83 4.16 -18.89
C THR A 70 -11.50 2.68 -18.97
N GLY A 71 -12.43 1.83 -18.49
CA GLY A 71 -12.33 0.37 -18.56
C GLY A 71 -11.69 -0.30 -17.35
N VAL A 72 -11.30 0.45 -16.32
CA VAL A 72 -10.83 -0.09 -15.04
C VAL A 72 -11.75 0.33 -13.89
N GLY A 73 -12.04 -0.62 -12.99
CA GLY A 73 -12.63 -0.35 -11.69
C GLY A 73 -11.59 -0.55 -10.59
N LEU A 74 -11.56 0.38 -9.63
CA LEU A 74 -10.63 0.35 -8.51
C LEU A 74 -11.42 0.30 -7.20
N TRP A 75 -11.01 -0.60 -6.32
CA TRP A 75 -11.71 -0.88 -5.08
C TRP A 75 -10.71 -1.05 -3.94
N CYS A 76 -10.97 -0.47 -2.79
CA CYS A 76 -10.15 -0.70 -1.60
C CYS A 76 -11.00 -0.98 -0.36
N CYS A 77 -10.35 -1.53 0.66
CA CYS A 77 -10.94 -1.82 1.97
C CYS A 77 -9.85 -1.68 3.02
N ARG A 78 -10.14 -0.98 4.13
CA ARG A 78 -9.24 -0.97 5.29
C ARG A 78 -9.57 -2.16 6.18
N THR A 79 -8.53 -2.79 6.70
CA THR A 79 -8.68 -3.88 7.68
C THR A 79 -9.46 -3.46 8.92
N SER A 80 -9.40 -2.18 9.31
CA SER A 80 -10.14 -1.60 10.42
C SER A 80 -11.64 -1.47 10.18
N ASP A 81 -12.09 -1.49 8.93
CA ASP A 81 -13.51 -1.38 8.57
C ASP A 81 -14.19 -2.75 8.45
N LEU A 82 -13.44 -3.85 8.63
CA LEU A 82 -13.98 -5.21 8.65
C LEU A 82 -14.42 -5.60 10.06
N ASP A 83 -15.47 -6.41 10.13
CA ASP A 83 -15.90 -7.01 11.39
C ASP A 83 -14.75 -7.84 12.00
N PRO A 84 -14.34 -7.58 13.25
CA PRO A 84 -13.30 -8.37 13.93
C PRO A 84 -13.57 -9.88 13.93
N ALA A 85 -14.83 -10.32 13.92
CA ALA A 85 -15.19 -11.74 13.83
C ALA A 85 -14.79 -12.36 12.49
N VAL A 86 -14.90 -11.59 11.39
CA VAL A 86 -14.47 -12.01 10.04
C VAL A 86 -12.95 -12.22 9.99
N LEU A 87 -12.19 -11.37 10.70
CA LEU A 87 -10.73 -11.46 10.78
C LEU A 87 -10.24 -12.59 11.70
N ALA A 88 -10.99 -12.86 12.77
CA ALA A 88 -10.67 -13.90 13.75
C ALA A 88 -10.99 -15.31 13.24
N GLU A 89 -12.11 -15.48 12.53
CA GLU A 89 -12.65 -16.79 12.15
C GLU A 89 -13.02 -16.86 10.65
N PRO A 90 -12.04 -16.67 9.72
CA PRO A 90 -12.30 -16.62 8.29
C PRO A 90 -12.93 -17.91 7.72
N GLU A 91 -12.71 -19.06 8.35
CA GLU A 91 -13.33 -20.34 7.97
C GLU A 91 -14.86 -20.33 8.10
N ARG A 92 -15.42 -19.55 9.04
CA ARG A 92 -16.88 -19.50 9.27
C ARG A 92 -17.62 -18.79 8.14
N LEU A 93 -16.90 -18.06 7.31
CA LEU A 93 -17.49 -17.30 6.20
C LEU A 93 -17.87 -18.22 5.03
N GLY A 94 -17.27 -19.41 4.93
CA GLY A 94 -17.45 -20.31 3.79
C GLY A 94 -16.93 -19.73 2.45
N LEU A 95 -16.15 -18.63 2.51
CA LEU A 95 -15.66 -17.91 1.33
C LEU A 95 -14.27 -18.36 0.86
N PHE A 96 -13.50 -18.96 1.76
CA PHE A 96 -12.12 -19.35 1.52
C PHE A 96 -12.02 -20.86 1.33
N GLY A 97 -11.37 -21.28 0.26
CA GLY A 97 -11.05 -22.70 0.06
C GLY A 97 -9.92 -23.15 1.00
N ASP A 98 -9.66 -24.46 1.05
CA ASP A 98 -8.62 -25.02 1.92
C ASP A 98 -7.25 -24.41 1.67
N ASP A 99 -6.91 -24.11 0.42
CA ASP A 99 -5.64 -23.50 0.04
C ASP A 99 -5.49 -22.09 0.62
N ASP A 100 -6.55 -21.29 0.54
CA ASP A 100 -6.60 -19.94 1.12
C ASP A 100 -6.45 -20.01 2.64
N LEU A 101 -7.20 -20.89 3.30
CA LEU A 101 -7.14 -21.09 4.75
C LEU A 101 -5.77 -21.59 5.20
N ARG A 102 -5.13 -22.49 4.44
CA ARG A 102 -3.74 -22.92 4.70
C ARG A 102 -2.78 -21.73 4.57
N ARG A 103 -2.95 -20.85 3.58
CA ARG A 103 -2.13 -19.63 3.45
C ARG A 103 -2.35 -18.68 4.61
N CYS A 104 -3.60 -18.43 5.02
CA CYS A 104 -3.95 -17.62 6.19
C CYS A 104 -3.20 -18.08 7.45
N ARG A 105 -3.19 -19.40 7.70
CA ARG A 105 -2.59 -20.01 8.90
C ARG A 105 -1.06 -19.96 8.93
N ARG A 106 -0.39 -19.72 7.79
CA ARG A 106 1.08 -19.62 7.72
C ARG A 106 1.63 -18.26 8.14
N TYR A 107 0.79 -17.22 8.18
CA TYR A 107 1.23 -15.91 8.63
C TYR A 107 1.51 -15.93 10.13
N HIS A 108 2.71 -15.49 10.50
CA HIS A 108 3.13 -15.43 11.90
C HIS A 108 2.50 -14.25 12.65
N PHE A 109 2.28 -13.13 11.97
CA PHE A 109 1.71 -11.92 12.56
C PHE A 109 0.26 -11.72 12.15
N ASP A 110 -0.60 -11.39 13.11
CA ASP A 110 -2.03 -11.14 12.87
C ASP A 110 -2.26 -10.04 11.83
N ARG A 111 -1.44 -8.98 11.81
CA ARG A 111 -1.53 -7.90 10.81
C ARG A 111 -1.43 -8.43 9.36
N ASP A 112 -0.54 -9.39 9.12
CA ASP A 112 -0.29 -9.92 7.78
C ASP A 112 -1.42 -10.90 7.41
N ARG A 113 -1.92 -11.67 8.39
CA ARG A 113 -3.11 -12.52 8.24
C ARG A 113 -4.35 -11.69 7.92
N HIS A 114 -4.58 -10.59 8.64
CA HIS A 114 -5.74 -9.70 8.43
C HIS A 114 -5.69 -9.03 7.06
N LEU A 115 -4.52 -8.58 6.61
CA LEU A 115 -4.35 -8.05 5.26
C LEU A 115 -4.64 -9.08 4.19
N PHE A 116 -4.17 -10.32 4.37
CA PHE A 116 -4.47 -11.40 3.45
C PHE A 116 -5.98 -11.66 3.36
N ILE A 117 -6.67 -11.77 4.51
CA ILE A 117 -8.12 -11.98 4.59
C ILE A 117 -8.86 -10.81 3.91
N ALA A 118 -8.52 -9.58 4.26
CA ALA A 118 -9.15 -8.38 3.69
C ALA A 118 -8.99 -8.31 2.17
N ALA A 119 -7.79 -8.58 1.64
CA ALA A 119 -7.52 -8.54 0.21
C ALA A 119 -8.31 -9.61 -0.56
N HIS A 120 -8.36 -10.84 -0.06
CA HIS A 120 -9.04 -11.94 -0.76
C HIS A 120 -10.56 -11.86 -0.60
N LEU A 121 -11.05 -11.37 0.54
CA LEU A 121 -12.47 -11.06 0.75
C LEU A 121 -12.92 -9.95 -0.21
N LEU A 122 -12.20 -8.82 -0.24
CA LEU A 122 -12.47 -7.71 -1.16
C LEU A 122 -12.47 -8.19 -2.61
N LEU A 123 -11.44 -8.95 -3.02
CA LEU A 123 -11.31 -9.46 -4.38
C LEU A 123 -12.54 -10.28 -4.79
N ARG A 124 -12.94 -11.26 -3.98
CA ARG A 124 -14.07 -12.14 -4.28
C ARG A 124 -15.38 -11.35 -4.41
N CYS A 125 -15.67 -10.48 -3.45
CA CYS A 125 -16.87 -9.63 -3.48
C CYS A 125 -16.87 -8.65 -4.65
N VAL A 126 -15.71 -8.06 -4.99
CA VAL A 126 -15.60 -7.14 -6.12
C VAL A 126 -15.84 -7.88 -7.44
N LEU A 127 -15.21 -9.03 -7.66
CA LEU A 127 -15.38 -9.81 -8.89
C LEU A 127 -16.83 -10.25 -9.11
N SER A 128 -17.56 -10.59 -8.05
CA SER A 128 -19.00 -10.92 -8.10
C SER A 128 -19.89 -9.76 -8.56
N ARG A 129 -19.38 -8.53 -8.63
CA ARG A 129 -20.08 -7.41 -9.29
C ARG A 129 -19.91 -7.40 -10.81
N TYR A 130 -18.85 -8.05 -11.31
CA TYR A 130 -18.52 -8.08 -12.74
C TYR A 130 -19.05 -9.33 -13.44
N GLU A 131 -19.22 -10.43 -12.70
CA GLU A 131 -19.76 -11.70 -13.17
C GLU A 131 -20.77 -12.27 -12.18
N PRO A 132 -21.80 -13.00 -12.65
CA PRO A 132 -22.81 -13.63 -11.79
C PRO A 132 -22.28 -14.91 -11.13
N ILE A 133 -21.22 -14.76 -10.33
CA ILE A 133 -20.56 -15.83 -9.56
C ILE A 133 -20.51 -15.38 -8.11
N GLU A 134 -20.94 -16.25 -7.19
CA GLU A 134 -20.91 -15.91 -5.77
C GLU A 134 -19.46 -15.84 -5.24
N PRO A 135 -19.18 -15.01 -4.22
CA PRO A 135 -17.82 -14.82 -3.70
C PRO A 135 -17.09 -16.13 -3.33
N ALA A 136 -17.83 -17.11 -2.77
CA ALA A 136 -17.31 -18.42 -2.39
C ALA A 136 -16.92 -19.31 -3.58
N ASP A 137 -17.54 -19.08 -4.75
CA ASP A 137 -17.39 -19.93 -5.93
C ASP A 137 -16.23 -19.51 -6.82
N TRP A 138 -15.65 -18.32 -6.61
CA TRP A 138 -14.44 -17.93 -7.31
C TRP A 138 -13.30 -18.93 -7.09
N ARG A 139 -12.65 -19.30 -8.18
CA ARG A 139 -11.45 -20.16 -8.22
C ARG A 139 -10.34 -19.39 -8.91
N PHE A 140 -9.14 -19.47 -8.32
CA PHE A 140 -7.96 -18.78 -8.80
C PHE A 140 -6.86 -19.79 -9.11
N ALA A 141 -6.08 -19.51 -10.14
CA ALA A 141 -4.88 -20.26 -10.48
C ALA A 141 -3.68 -19.30 -10.50
N ALA A 142 -2.51 -19.78 -10.09
CA ALA A 142 -1.29 -19.00 -10.22
C ALA A 142 -0.73 -19.14 -11.65
N ASN A 143 -0.32 -18.02 -12.25
CA ASN A 143 0.47 -18.05 -13.47
C ASN A 143 1.90 -18.55 -13.17
N PRO A 144 2.78 -18.73 -14.19
CA PRO A 144 4.15 -19.22 -13.99
C PRO A 144 5.02 -18.40 -13.03
N TYR A 145 4.65 -17.14 -12.76
CA TYR A 145 5.34 -16.21 -11.87
C TYR A 145 4.64 -16.05 -10.52
N GLY A 146 3.63 -16.87 -10.23
CA GLY A 146 2.90 -16.85 -8.96
C GLY A 146 1.79 -15.80 -8.86
N ARG A 147 1.51 -15.04 -9.93
CA ARG A 147 0.41 -14.07 -9.95
C ARG A 147 -0.93 -14.82 -9.99
N PRO A 148 -1.88 -14.54 -9.08
CA PRO A 148 -3.21 -15.14 -9.14
C PRO A 148 -4.00 -14.61 -10.34
N GLU A 149 -4.69 -15.51 -11.03
CA GLU A 149 -5.58 -15.24 -12.17
C GLU A 149 -6.88 -16.01 -11.99
N ILE A 150 -7.96 -15.58 -12.65
CA ILE A 150 -9.22 -16.32 -12.67
C ILE A 150 -8.98 -17.67 -13.35
N ALA A 151 -9.32 -18.77 -12.66
CA ALA A 151 -9.03 -20.12 -13.15
C ALA A 151 -9.84 -20.48 -14.40
N ASP A 152 -11.07 -19.98 -14.54
CA ASP A 152 -11.91 -20.17 -15.72
C ASP A 152 -11.32 -19.39 -16.93
N PRO A 153 -10.86 -20.06 -18.00
CA PRO A 153 -10.24 -19.40 -19.14
C PRO A 153 -11.21 -18.52 -19.95
N ALA A 154 -12.50 -18.84 -19.97
CA ALA A 154 -13.49 -18.05 -20.70
C ALA A 154 -13.78 -16.73 -19.98
N ILE A 155 -13.78 -16.74 -18.65
CA ILE A 155 -13.93 -15.52 -17.85
C ILE A 155 -12.64 -14.72 -17.86
N SER A 156 -11.49 -15.38 -17.63
CA SER A 156 -10.22 -14.68 -17.51
C SER A 156 -9.93 -13.85 -18.76
N ARG A 157 -10.22 -14.36 -19.97
CA ARG A 157 -10.03 -13.64 -21.24
C ARG A 157 -10.75 -12.28 -21.33
N ARG A 158 -11.85 -12.08 -20.59
CA ARG A 158 -12.68 -10.86 -20.63
C ARG A 158 -12.74 -10.14 -19.27
N LEU A 159 -11.98 -10.62 -18.29
CA LEU A 159 -11.92 -10.02 -16.97
C LEU A 159 -10.56 -10.31 -16.33
N ARG A 160 -9.75 -9.27 -16.20
CA ARG A 160 -8.48 -9.30 -15.48
C ARG A 160 -8.64 -8.59 -14.14
N PHE A 161 -7.89 -9.05 -13.16
CA PHE A 161 -7.76 -8.35 -11.89
C PHE A 161 -6.31 -8.30 -11.46
N ASN A 162 -6.03 -7.38 -10.55
CA ASN A 162 -4.80 -7.39 -9.78
C ASN A 162 -5.11 -6.93 -8.35
N LEU A 163 -4.32 -7.42 -7.40
CA LEU A 163 -4.44 -7.07 -5.99
C LEU A 163 -3.12 -6.51 -5.49
N SER A 164 -3.20 -5.52 -4.61
CA SER A 164 -2.09 -5.05 -3.80
C SER A 164 -2.56 -4.75 -2.39
N HIS A 165 -1.63 -4.70 -1.45
CA HIS A 165 -1.94 -4.34 -0.08
C HIS A 165 -0.74 -3.65 0.57
N ALA A 166 -1.05 -2.69 1.43
CA ALA A 166 -0.08 -2.02 2.29
C ALA A 166 -0.59 -2.11 3.74
N ALA A 167 0.20 -1.63 4.70
CA ALA A 167 -0.20 -1.61 6.11
C ALA A 167 -1.61 -1.02 6.27
N GLY A 168 -2.54 -1.85 6.76
CA GLY A 168 -3.93 -1.48 7.04
C GLY A 168 -4.89 -1.47 5.83
N LEU A 169 -4.42 -1.61 4.58
CA LEU A 169 -5.24 -1.38 3.38
C LEU A 169 -5.05 -2.47 2.31
N ALA A 170 -6.16 -2.99 1.77
CA ALA A 170 -6.18 -3.80 0.55
C ALA A 170 -6.72 -3.01 -0.64
N LEU A 171 -6.16 -3.23 -1.82
CA LEU A 171 -6.52 -2.60 -3.09
C LEU A 171 -6.72 -3.69 -4.17
N VAL A 172 -7.80 -3.57 -4.94
CA VAL A 172 -8.14 -4.43 -6.07
C VAL A 172 -8.42 -3.57 -7.29
N GLY A 173 -7.73 -3.86 -8.39
CA GLY A 173 -8.06 -3.33 -9.72
C GLY A 173 -8.70 -4.41 -10.57
N VAL A 174 -9.72 -4.06 -11.34
CA VAL A 174 -10.44 -4.96 -12.27
C VAL A 174 -10.58 -4.29 -13.62
N ALA A 175 -10.27 -5.00 -14.70
CA ALA A 175 -10.44 -4.51 -16.07
C ALA A 175 -11.17 -5.55 -16.92
N ARG A 176 -12.17 -5.12 -17.72
CA ARG A 176 -12.86 -5.99 -18.68
C ARG A 176 -12.05 -6.19 -19.96
N GLU A 177 -11.20 -5.23 -20.29
CA GLU A 177 -10.34 -5.25 -21.46
C GLU A 177 -8.92 -4.85 -21.06
N GLY A 178 -7.94 -5.57 -21.60
CA GLY A 178 -6.53 -5.28 -21.35
C GLY A 178 -5.97 -5.89 -20.08
N GLU A 179 -4.72 -5.53 -19.81
CA GLU A 179 -3.98 -5.95 -18.63
C GLU A 179 -4.08 -4.87 -17.55
N VAL A 180 -4.34 -5.27 -16.31
CA VAL A 180 -4.43 -4.36 -15.17
C VAL A 180 -3.41 -4.74 -14.11
N GLY A 181 -2.76 -3.75 -13.53
CA GLY A 181 -1.92 -3.89 -12.36
C GLY A 181 -2.17 -2.74 -11.41
N VAL A 182 -2.19 -3.03 -10.12
CA VAL A 182 -2.34 -2.03 -9.07
C VAL A 182 -1.24 -2.18 -8.06
N ASP A 183 -0.80 -1.06 -7.52
CA ASP A 183 0.09 -1.07 -6.38
C ASP A 183 -0.31 -0.02 -5.35
N VAL A 184 0.00 -0.28 -4.09
CA VAL A 184 -0.27 0.65 -2.99
C VAL A 184 0.80 0.50 -1.92
N GLU A 185 1.26 1.63 -1.43
CA GLU A 185 2.29 1.73 -0.39
C GLU A 185 1.84 2.69 0.70
N CYS A 186 2.20 2.39 1.95
CA CYS A 186 1.96 3.29 3.07
C CYS A 186 3.08 4.33 3.15
N ALA A 187 2.73 5.61 3.30
CA ALA A 187 3.65 6.72 3.46
C ALA A 187 4.59 6.50 4.64
N ASP A 188 4.09 5.92 5.74
CA ASP A 188 4.85 5.59 6.95
C ASP A 188 5.78 4.39 6.80
N ARG A 189 5.81 3.74 5.64
CA ARG A 189 6.67 2.57 5.41
C ARG A 189 8.14 2.89 5.62
N HIS A 190 8.73 2.30 6.66
CA HIS A 190 10.17 2.27 6.91
C HIS A 190 10.83 1.15 6.10
N ALA A 191 10.72 1.21 4.78
CA ALA A 191 11.51 0.33 3.91
C ALA A 191 12.90 0.90 3.69
N ASP A 192 13.86 0.03 3.35
CA ASP A 192 15.16 0.44 2.81
C ASP A 192 14.97 1.04 1.40
N ALA A 193 14.39 2.24 1.34
CA ALA A 193 14.12 2.95 0.10
C ALA A 193 15.42 3.18 -0.68
N ALA A 194 16.53 3.44 0.02
CA ALA A 194 17.84 3.61 -0.60
C ALA A 194 18.34 2.30 -1.25
N GLY A 195 18.18 1.16 -0.57
CA GLY A 195 18.50 -0.16 -1.12
C GLY A 195 17.65 -0.51 -2.32
N ILE A 196 16.32 -0.35 -2.22
CA ILE A 196 15.40 -0.59 -3.35
C ILE A 196 15.77 0.32 -4.52
N ALA A 197 15.98 1.62 -4.28
CA ALA A 197 16.35 2.57 -5.31
C ALA A 197 17.66 2.17 -6.01
N ARG A 198 18.65 1.66 -5.28
CA ARG A 198 19.91 1.19 -5.88
C ARG A 198 19.70 0.11 -6.95
N HIS A 199 18.76 -0.80 -6.73
CA HIS A 199 18.51 -1.95 -7.60
C HIS A 199 17.43 -1.71 -8.66
N ALA A 200 16.42 -0.90 -8.35
CA ALA A 200 15.24 -0.74 -9.20
C ALA A 200 15.14 0.61 -9.92
N PHE A 201 15.93 1.62 -9.52
CA PHE A 201 15.84 2.96 -10.10
C PHE A 201 17.04 3.25 -10.99
N SER A 202 16.79 3.95 -12.09
CA SER A 202 17.83 4.39 -13.01
C SER A 202 18.76 5.42 -12.35
N ASP A 203 19.89 5.71 -12.98
CA ASP A 203 20.85 6.67 -12.43
C ASP A 203 20.28 8.09 -12.39
N SER A 204 19.46 8.48 -13.37
CA SER A 204 18.75 9.76 -13.40
C SER A 204 17.72 9.85 -12.28
N GLU A 205 16.90 8.81 -12.10
CA GLU A 205 15.90 8.77 -11.01
C GLU A 205 16.57 8.86 -9.63
N ARG A 206 17.67 8.12 -9.41
CA ARG A 206 18.40 8.18 -8.13
C ARG A 206 18.99 9.56 -7.85
N ARG A 207 19.60 10.20 -8.85
CA ARG A 207 20.12 11.58 -8.71
C ARG A 207 19.00 12.57 -8.40
N PHE A 208 17.84 12.43 -9.06
CA PHE A 208 16.67 13.24 -8.77
C PHE A 208 16.21 13.07 -7.32
N LEU A 209 16.03 11.83 -6.85
CA LEU A 209 15.64 11.57 -5.46
C LEU A 209 16.64 12.14 -4.44
N GLN A 210 17.94 12.06 -4.73
CA GLN A 210 19.00 12.61 -3.87
C GLN A 210 19.05 14.14 -3.85
N SER A 211 18.47 14.80 -4.85
CA SER A 211 18.42 16.27 -4.93
C SER A 211 17.29 16.89 -4.10
N LEU A 212 16.33 16.08 -3.66
CA LEU A 212 15.15 16.53 -2.93
C LEU A 212 15.38 16.51 -1.40
N PRO A 213 14.67 17.37 -0.65
CA PRO A 213 14.54 17.22 0.80
C PRO A 213 14.05 15.82 1.20
N ALA A 214 14.38 15.36 2.41
CA ALA A 214 14.15 13.96 2.81
C ALA A 214 12.68 13.51 2.68
N GLU A 215 11.72 14.34 3.07
CA GLU A 215 10.29 14.03 3.00
C GLU A 215 9.78 14.00 1.55
N GLU A 216 10.16 14.98 0.74
CA GLU A 216 9.84 15.04 -0.68
C GLU A 216 10.48 13.87 -1.45
N SER A 217 11.72 13.53 -1.12
CA SER A 217 12.45 12.38 -1.68
C SER A 217 11.72 11.07 -1.38
N ARG A 218 11.26 10.89 -0.13
CA ARG A 218 10.48 9.71 0.27
C ARG A 218 9.16 9.63 -0.51
N LEU A 219 8.43 10.73 -0.63
CA LEU A 219 7.18 10.77 -1.38
C LEU A 219 7.40 10.49 -2.87
N ALA A 220 8.43 11.10 -3.47
CA ALA A 220 8.81 10.87 -4.86
C ALA A 220 9.23 9.41 -5.11
N PHE A 221 9.98 8.80 -4.18
CA PHE A 221 10.32 7.39 -4.22
C PHE A 221 9.07 6.51 -4.24
N LEU A 222 8.13 6.72 -3.30
CA LEU A 222 6.91 5.91 -3.20
C LEU A 222 6.04 6.04 -4.46
N ARG A 223 5.91 7.25 -5.01
CA ARG A 223 5.20 7.50 -6.27
C ARG A 223 5.82 6.73 -7.45
N SER A 224 7.12 6.83 -7.64
CA SER A 224 7.80 6.11 -8.72
C SER A 224 7.78 4.60 -8.50
N TRP A 225 7.90 4.15 -7.25
CA TRP A 225 7.88 2.74 -6.90
C TRP A 225 6.52 2.10 -7.20
N THR A 226 5.42 2.73 -6.77
CA THR A 226 4.07 2.20 -7.02
C THR A 226 3.74 2.13 -8.50
N LEU A 227 4.20 3.08 -9.32
CA LEU A 227 4.06 3.01 -10.78
C LEU A 227 4.81 1.83 -11.40
N LYS A 228 6.08 1.63 -11.01
CA LYS A 228 6.90 0.52 -11.49
C LYS A 228 6.29 -0.83 -11.10
N GLU A 229 5.85 -0.98 -9.86
CA GLU A 229 5.19 -2.20 -9.37
C GLU A 229 3.82 -2.42 -10.02
N ALA A 230 3.01 -1.39 -10.22
CA ALA A 230 1.74 -1.50 -10.93
C ALA A 230 1.95 -2.00 -12.37
N TYR A 231 2.94 -1.44 -13.09
CA TYR A 231 3.33 -1.94 -14.41
C TYR A 231 3.79 -3.41 -14.35
N ALA A 232 4.68 -3.74 -13.42
CA ALA A 232 5.22 -5.10 -13.28
C ALA A 232 4.14 -6.15 -12.98
N LYS A 233 3.19 -5.79 -12.12
CA LYS A 233 2.02 -6.60 -11.77
C LYS A 233 1.07 -6.78 -12.95
N ALA A 234 0.86 -5.74 -13.74
CA ALA A 234 0.06 -5.82 -14.96
C ALA A 234 0.71 -6.75 -16.00
N ARG A 235 2.04 -6.71 -16.13
CA ARG A 235 2.81 -7.62 -16.99
C ARG A 235 2.82 -9.06 -16.51
N GLY A 236 2.62 -9.29 -15.22
CA GLY A 236 2.49 -10.63 -14.64
C GLY A 236 3.78 -11.44 -14.57
N ILE A 237 4.94 -10.80 -14.77
CA ILE A 237 6.26 -11.44 -14.72
C ILE A 237 7.05 -11.08 -13.44
N GLY A 238 6.43 -10.33 -12.53
CA GLY A 238 6.95 -10.00 -11.21
C GLY A 238 8.26 -9.20 -11.25
N LEU A 239 9.14 -9.47 -10.28
CA LEU A 239 10.45 -8.82 -10.12
C LEU A 239 11.46 -9.15 -11.24
N SER A 240 11.08 -9.96 -12.23
CA SER A 240 11.94 -10.34 -13.36
C SER A 240 12.11 -9.22 -14.39
N LEU A 241 11.33 -8.13 -14.29
CA LEU A 241 11.49 -6.97 -15.15
C LEU A 241 12.78 -6.21 -14.81
N PRO A 242 13.49 -5.65 -15.80
CA PRO A 242 14.59 -4.73 -15.54
C PRO A 242 14.02 -3.37 -15.12
N PHE A 243 13.70 -3.20 -13.83
CA PHE A 243 13.11 -1.97 -13.27
C PHE A 243 13.92 -0.70 -13.57
N ARG A 244 15.24 -0.83 -13.76
CA ARG A 244 16.13 0.30 -14.12
C ARG A 244 15.92 0.80 -15.54
N ASP A 245 15.32 -0.02 -16.41
CA ASP A 245 15.06 0.28 -17.82
C ASP A 245 13.64 0.80 -18.03
N MET A 246 12.90 1.14 -16.97
CA MET A 246 11.62 1.84 -17.07
C MET A 246 11.67 3.13 -16.26
N GLU A 247 11.17 4.21 -16.82
CA GLU A 247 11.08 5.51 -16.15
C GLU A 247 9.70 6.12 -16.38
N PHE A 248 9.24 6.90 -15.40
CA PHE A 248 7.97 7.62 -15.48
C PHE A 248 8.19 9.12 -15.54
N GLN A 249 7.40 9.79 -16.38
CA GLN A 249 7.43 11.23 -16.57
C GLN A 249 6.04 11.80 -16.29
N TYR A 250 6.01 12.88 -15.52
CA TYR A 250 4.79 13.62 -15.21
C TYR A 250 4.65 14.78 -16.19
N GLY A 251 3.65 14.69 -17.06
CA GLY A 251 3.30 15.73 -18.01
C GLY A 251 2.27 16.72 -17.47
N PRO A 252 1.85 17.70 -18.30
CA PRO A 252 0.74 18.59 -17.94
C PRO A 252 -0.55 17.80 -17.67
N ASP A 253 -1.40 18.36 -16.81
CA ASP A 253 -2.69 17.79 -16.41
C ASP A 253 -2.57 16.46 -15.64
N ALA A 254 -1.49 16.27 -14.88
CA ALA A 254 -1.19 15.04 -14.13
C ALA A 254 -1.09 13.77 -15.00
N ARG A 255 -0.87 13.91 -16.31
CA ARG A 255 -0.64 12.76 -17.20
C ARG A 255 0.68 12.08 -16.87
N ILE A 256 0.66 10.76 -16.77
CA ILE A 256 1.84 9.95 -16.49
C ILE A 256 2.21 9.19 -17.76
N ALA A 257 3.40 9.47 -18.30
CA ALA A 257 3.97 8.75 -19.42
C ALA A 257 5.08 7.83 -18.95
N MET A 258 5.23 6.68 -19.61
CA MET A 258 6.32 5.73 -19.34
C MET A 258 7.31 5.76 -20.49
N ARG A 259 8.60 5.62 -20.16
CA ARG A 259 9.68 5.35 -21.10
C ARG A 259 10.24 3.97 -20.80
N LEU A 260 10.37 3.14 -21.83
CA LEU A 260 10.98 1.81 -21.73
C LEU A 260 12.33 1.80 -22.46
N GLY A 261 13.31 1.16 -21.86
CA GLY A 261 14.60 0.84 -22.47
C GLY A 261 14.55 -0.48 -23.26
N GLU A 262 15.62 -0.77 -23.98
CA GLU A 262 15.73 -1.93 -24.89
C GLU A 262 15.58 -3.28 -24.18
N GLY A 263 15.86 -3.34 -22.87
CA GLY A 263 15.71 -4.55 -22.06
C GLY A 263 14.27 -5.00 -21.81
N ILE A 264 13.27 -4.19 -22.17
CA ILE A 264 11.85 -4.50 -21.94
C ILE A 264 11.15 -4.70 -23.29
N ALA A 265 10.78 -5.96 -23.57
CA ALA A 265 10.00 -6.34 -24.75
C ALA A 265 8.51 -5.93 -24.61
N ASP A 266 8.27 -4.63 -24.70
CA ASP A 266 6.94 -4.01 -24.60
C ASP A 266 6.93 -2.64 -25.32
N ARG A 267 5.74 -2.07 -25.51
CA ARG A 267 5.52 -0.74 -26.07
C ARG A 267 4.91 0.16 -25.01
N ALA A 268 5.56 1.28 -24.73
CA ALA A 268 5.11 2.22 -23.71
C ALA A 268 3.75 2.88 -24.04
N ASP A 269 3.46 3.11 -25.32
CA ASP A 269 2.24 3.81 -25.78
C ASP A 269 0.93 3.02 -25.58
N ARG A 270 1.03 1.72 -25.27
CA ARG A 270 -0.11 0.89 -24.88
C ARG A 270 -0.59 1.17 -23.45
N TRP A 271 0.28 1.72 -22.61
CA TRP A 271 0.05 1.80 -21.18
C TRP A 271 -0.47 3.17 -20.77
N ARG A 272 -1.50 3.15 -19.92
CA ARG A 272 -2.01 4.33 -19.24
C ARG A 272 -1.90 4.13 -17.75
N PHE A 273 -1.60 5.21 -17.05
CA PHE A 273 -1.33 5.18 -15.61
C PHE A 273 -2.12 6.27 -14.91
N GLU A 274 -2.50 5.98 -13.68
CA GLU A 274 -3.08 6.97 -12.77
C GLU A 274 -2.53 6.72 -11.36
N GLN A 275 -2.31 7.81 -10.63
CA GLN A 275 -1.89 7.80 -9.24
C GLN A 275 -2.94 8.47 -8.38
N PHE A 276 -3.10 7.97 -7.17
CA PHE A 276 -4.06 8.49 -6.21
C PHE A 276 -3.52 8.35 -4.79
N SER A 277 -4.05 9.17 -3.89
CA SER A 277 -3.80 9.07 -2.45
C SER A 277 -5.07 8.61 -1.75
N LEU A 278 -4.94 7.71 -0.79
CA LEU A 278 -6.06 7.18 -0.02
C LEU A 278 -5.81 7.39 1.48
N PHE A 279 -6.85 7.84 2.19
CA PHE A 279 -6.87 7.97 3.65
C PHE A 279 -5.64 8.68 4.24
N ASP A 280 -5.15 9.73 3.56
CA ASP A 280 -3.99 10.58 3.89
C ASP A 280 -2.63 9.89 4.03
N ARG A 281 -2.57 8.57 3.88
CA ARG A 281 -1.39 7.79 4.23
C ARG A 281 -1.00 6.72 3.22
N HIS A 282 -1.82 6.46 2.20
CA HIS A 282 -1.52 5.47 1.17
C HIS A 282 -1.37 6.13 -0.18
N ILE A 283 -0.30 5.77 -0.88
CA ILE A 283 -0.06 6.19 -2.26
C ILE A 283 -0.31 4.96 -3.13
N GLY A 284 -1.27 5.09 -4.04
CA GLY A 284 -1.63 4.03 -4.97
C GLY A 284 -1.32 4.41 -6.42
N ALA A 285 -1.13 3.39 -7.23
CA ALA A 285 -1.01 3.50 -8.68
C ALA A 285 -1.80 2.39 -9.37
N VAL A 286 -2.33 2.70 -10.54
CA VAL A 286 -2.89 1.73 -11.47
C VAL A 286 -2.18 1.83 -12.81
N ALA A 287 -1.91 0.67 -13.42
CA ALA A 287 -1.44 0.53 -14.79
C ALA A 287 -2.50 -0.23 -15.59
N LEU A 288 -2.94 0.36 -16.70
CA LEU A 288 -3.89 -0.26 -17.64
C LEU A 288 -3.23 -0.33 -19.02
N GLY A 289 -2.97 -1.55 -19.49
CA GLY A 289 -2.41 -1.82 -20.81
C GLY A 289 -3.48 -2.31 -21.77
N THR A 290 -3.52 -1.77 -22.98
CA THR A 290 -4.34 -2.35 -24.06
C THR A 290 -3.88 -3.78 -24.40
N PRO A 291 -4.79 -4.68 -24.80
CA PRO A 291 -4.42 -6.03 -25.20
C PRO A 291 -3.38 -6.02 -26.33
N VAL A 292 -2.42 -6.94 -26.29
CA VAL A 292 -1.66 -7.28 -27.51
C VAL A 292 -2.57 -8.17 -28.35
N PRO A 293 -2.77 -7.87 -29.65
CA PRO A 293 -3.40 -8.82 -30.55
C PRO A 293 -2.67 -10.16 -30.43
N ALA A 294 -3.42 -11.26 -30.29
CA ALA A 294 -2.82 -12.57 -30.46
C ALA A 294 -2.30 -12.64 -31.90
N GLY A 295 -0.98 -12.79 -32.05
CA GLY A 295 -0.33 -13.01 -33.33
C GLY A 295 -0.64 -14.38 -33.90
#